data_AF-A0A1C6KY25-F1
#
_entry.id   AF-A0A1C6KY25-F1
#
_cell.length_a   1.000
_cell.length_b   1.000
_cell.length_c   1.000
_cell.angle_alpha   90.00
_cell.angle_beta   90.00
_cell.angle_gamma   90.00
#
_symmetry.space_group_name_H-M   'P 1'
#
loop_
_entity.id
_entity.type
_entity.pdbx_description
1 polymer ?
#
loop_
_entity_poly.entity_id
_entity_poly.type
_entity_poly.pdbx_seq_one_letter_code
_entity_poly.pdbx_strand_id
1 'polypeptide(L)'
;MKCMLTTHELGKLLSDLCKEYNISMLWREKVSGGFITLTGIIDIEYYPTEQVMIKGNNIISLQVKSGENSNIIKITGMKGEYFDVSIAPTKFKEIKSNSLYLNQIQESKTECKLRIDENIIFTIPKSYDDIIKLIK
;
A
#
# COMPACT_ATOMS: atom_id res chain seq x y z
N MET A 1 10.95 -7.14 -2.82
CA MET A 1 11.88 -6.08 -2.40
C MET A 1 11.50 -5.59 -1.01
N LYS A 2 12.48 -5.17 -0.20
CA LYS A 2 12.26 -4.40 1.03
C LYS A 2 13.06 -3.11 0.95
N CYS A 3 12.49 -2.01 1.39
CA CYS A 3 13.16 -0.72 1.47
C CYS A 3 12.62 0.09 2.66
N MET A 4 13.43 1.02 3.13
CA MET A 4 13.05 1.98 4.17
C MET A 4 12.74 3.30 3.48
N LEU A 5 11.52 3.80 3.63
CA LEU A 5 11.11 5.08 3.02
C LEU A 5 10.80 6.11 4.08
N THR A 6 11.30 7.32 3.89
CA THR A 6 10.83 8.49 4.65
C THR A 6 9.37 8.80 4.30
N THR A 7 8.71 9.62 5.12
CA THR A 7 7.34 10.06 4.84
C THR A 7 7.21 10.78 3.49
N HIS A 8 8.23 11.55 3.09
CA HIS A 8 8.25 12.21 1.79
C HIS A 8 8.32 11.21 0.64
N GLU A 9 9.29 10.28 0.70
CA GLU A 9 9.49 9.28 -0.35
C GLU A 9 8.28 8.36 -0.50
N LEU A 10 7.70 7.92 0.63
CA LEU A 10 6.50 7.11 0.63
C LEU A 10 5.31 7.88 0.04
N GLY A 11 5.10 9.13 0.47
CA GLY A 11 4.01 9.97 -0.04
C GLY A 11 4.12 10.24 -1.54
N LYS A 12 5.34 10.50 -2.02
CA LYS A 12 5.64 10.66 -3.44
C LYS A 12 5.38 9.37 -4.23
N LEU A 13 5.89 8.24 -3.74
CA LEU A 13 5.67 6.93 -4.37
C LEU A 13 4.17 6.62 -4.51
N LEU A 14 3.40 6.76 -3.44
CA LEU A 14 1.96 6.53 -3.50
C LEU A 14 1.25 7.53 -4.42
N SER A 15 1.68 8.79 -4.45
CA SER A 15 1.13 9.80 -5.37
C SER A 15 1.36 9.45 -6.84
N ASP A 16 2.59 9.06 -7.19
CA ASP A 16 2.94 8.71 -8.56
C ASP A 16 2.21 7.44 -9.01
N LEU A 17 2.08 6.45 -8.12
CA LEU A 17 1.29 5.25 -8.41
C LEU A 17 -0.20 5.56 -8.57
N CYS A 18 -0.80 6.42 -7.72
CA CYS A 18 -2.23 6.77 -7.82
C CYS A 18 -2.56 7.57 -9.09
N LYS A 19 -1.60 8.29 -9.67
CA LYS A 19 -1.80 8.99 -10.96
C LYS A 19 -1.93 8.02 -12.13
N GLU A 20 -1.22 6.90 -12.08
CA GLU A 20 -1.17 5.93 -13.17
C GLU A 20 -2.14 4.75 -12.98
N TYR A 21 -2.39 4.35 -11.73
CA TYR A 21 -3.07 3.12 -11.40
C TYR A 21 -4.18 3.33 -10.39
N ASN A 22 -5.25 2.57 -10.54
CA ASN A 22 -6.34 2.52 -9.57
C ASN A 22 -5.95 1.58 -8.41
N ILE A 23 -5.31 2.14 -7.38
CA ILE A 23 -4.79 1.38 -6.24
C ILE A 23 -5.88 1.15 -5.21
N SER A 24 -6.00 -0.09 -4.73
CA SER A 24 -6.82 -0.41 -3.57
C SER A 24 -5.97 -0.57 -2.31
N MET A 25 -6.51 -0.18 -1.17
CA MET A 25 -5.90 -0.35 0.15
C MET A 25 -6.73 -1.29 1.01
N LEU A 26 -6.05 -2.08 1.84
CA LEU A 26 -6.57 -2.74 3.02
C LEU A 26 -5.73 -2.29 4.21
N TRP A 27 -6.36 -1.65 5.18
CA TRP A 27 -5.76 -1.35 6.48
C TRP A 27 -6.47 -2.16 7.55
N ARG A 28 -5.70 -2.87 8.36
CA ARG A 28 -6.21 -3.67 9.46
C ARG A 28 -5.46 -3.33 10.74
N GLU A 29 -6.18 -2.87 11.75
CA GLU A 29 -5.62 -2.60 13.08
C GLU A 29 -6.24 -3.49 14.14
N LYS A 30 -5.41 -3.93 15.07
CA LYS A 30 -5.87 -4.67 16.24
C LYS A 30 -6.47 -3.70 17.25
N VAL A 31 -7.63 -4.06 17.77
CA VAL A 31 -8.27 -3.39 18.91
C VAL A 31 -8.44 -4.39 20.06
N SER A 32 -8.74 -3.90 21.26
CA SER A 32 -8.79 -4.71 22.49
C SER A 32 -9.64 -5.98 22.38
N GLY A 33 -10.71 -5.97 21.59
CA GLY A 33 -11.62 -7.11 21.37
C GLY A 33 -11.65 -7.69 19.95
N GLY A 34 -10.79 -7.26 19.03
CA GLY A 34 -10.89 -7.68 17.62
C GLY A 34 -10.01 -6.89 16.67
N PHE A 35 -10.50 -6.66 15.44
CA PHE A 35 -9.80 -5.87 14.44
C PHE A 35 -10.75 -4.86 13.79
N ILE A 36 -10.24 -3.66 13.49
CA ILE A 36 -10.87 -2.74 12.56
C ILE A 36 -10.24 -2.99 11.20
N THR A 37 -11.06 -3.07 10.15
CA THR A 37 -10.60 -3.21 8.76
C THR A 37 -11.22 -2.11 7.91
N LEU A 38 -10.39 -1.41 7.15
CA LEU A 38 -10.80 -0.41 6.18
C LEU A 38 -10.25 -0.79 4.81
N THR A 39 -11.14 -0.91 3.83
CA THR A 39 -10.80 -1.24 2.45
C THR A 39 -11.38 -0.22 1.50
N GLY A 40 -10.68 0.10 0.42
CA GLY A 40 -11.21 0.99 -0.61
C GLY A 40 -10.18 1.38 -1.65
N ILE A 41 -10.62 2.10 -2.68
CA ILE A 41 -9.74 2.75 -3.64
C ILE A 41 -9.14 4.01 -3.00
N ILE A 42 -7.85 4.26 -3.25
CA ILE A 42 -7.16 5.39 -2.65
C ILE A 42 -6.80 6.48 -3.67
N ASP A 43 -6.88 7.72 -3.21
CA ASP A 43 -6.31 8.91 -3.86
C ASP A 43 -5.46 9.69 -2.84
N ILE A 44 -4.40 10.35 -3.31
CA ILE A 44 -3.56 11.20 -2.45
C ILE A 44 -4.09 12.62 -2.45
N GLU A 45 -4.59 13.07 -1.30
CA GLU A 45 -5.01 14.47 -1.10
C GLU A 45 -3.81 15.37 -0.81
N TYR A 46 -2.86 14.85 -0.02
CA TYR A 46 -1.69 15.62 0.43
C TYR A 46 -0.55 14.68 0.81
N TYR A 47 0.68 15.10 0.54
CA TYR A 47 1.88 14.49 1.09
C TYR A 47 2.94 15.57 1.32
N PRO A 48 3.88 15.39 2.26
CA PRO A 48 4.87 16.40 2.58
C PRO A 48 5.84 16.59 1.40
N THR A 49 6.30 17.81 1.15
CA THR A 49 7.34 18.12 0.13
C THR A 49 8.68 18.45 0.81
N GLU A 50 9.80 18.31 0.08
CA GLU A 50 11.17 18.47 0.61
C GLU A 50 11.47 19.86 1.22
N GLN A 51 10.62 20.86 1.01
CA GLN A 51 10.78 22.19 1.58
C GLN A 51 10.48 22.15 3.08
N VAL A 52 11.55 22.06 3.88
CA VAL A 52 11.70 22.33 5.33
C VAL A 52 10.55 21.79 6.21
N MET A 53 10.88 20.90 7.16
CA MET A 53 9.94 20.41 8.17
C MET A 53 9.36 21.55 9.05
N ILE A 54 8.32 22.22 8.56
CA ILE A 54 7.40 23.02 9.37
C ILE A 54 6.53 22.03 10.16
N LYS A 55 6.05 22.40 11.36
CA LYS A 55 5.10 21.60 12.15
C LYS A 55 3.96 21.10 11.24
N GLY A 56 3.85 19.78 11.07
CA GLY A 56 2.82 19.13 10.23
C GLY A 56 3.28 18.64 8.85
N ASN A 57 4.53 18.93 8.43
CA ASN A 57 5.11 18.44 7.17
C ASN A 57 5.63 16.98 7.29
N ASN A 58 4.82 16.10 7.90
CA ASN A 58 5.13 14.69 8.16
C ASN A 58 3.87 13.81 8.04
N ILE A 59 2.85 14.27 7.30
CA ILE A 59 1.56 13.60 7.17
C ILE A 59 1.26 13.34 5.70
N ILE A 60 0.92 12.10 5.36
CA ILE A 60 0.32 11.72 4.08
C ILE A 60 -1.19 11.60 4.30
N SER A 61 -2.00 12.38 3.58
CA SER A 61 -3.45 12.34 3.62
C SER A 61 -3.97 11.53 2.44
N LEU A 62 -4.64 10.42 2.74
CA LEU A 62 -5.24 9.49 1.79
C LEU A 62 -6.76 9.66 1.84
N GLN A 63 -7.38 9.85 0.68
CA GLN A 63 -8.81 9.67 0.55
C GLN A 63 -9.09 8.21 0.18
N VAL A 64 -9.94 7.53 0.96
CA VAL A 64 -10.29 6.12 0.77
C VAL A 64 -11.77 5.99 0.45
N LYS A 65 -12.05 5.62 -0.80
CA LYS A 65 -13.39 5.46 -1.36
C LYS A 65 -13.84 4.01 -1.27
N SER A 66 -14.96 3.77 -0.60
CA SER A 66 -15.59 2.46 -0.44
C SER A 66 -17.08 2.57 -0.69
N GLY A 67 -17.51 2.24 -1.90
CA GLY A 67 -18.90 2.48 -2.35
C GLY A 67 -19.19 3.97 -2.42
N GLU A 68 -20.30 4.41 -1.83
CA GLU A 68 -20.68 5.83 -1.76
C GLU A 68 -19.95 6.60 -0.64
N ASN A 69 -19.24 5.88 0.25
CA ASN A 69 -18.55 6.49 1.38
C ASN A 69 -17.10 6.85 1.02
N SER A 70 -16.66 8.02 1.48
CA SER A 70 -15.29 8.49 1.38
C SER A 70 -14.76 8.81 2.77
N ASN A 71 -13.61 8.25 3.14
CA ASN A 71 -12.95 8.49 4.42
C ASN A 71 -11.57 9.09 4.20
N ILE A 72 -11.16 10.00 5.08
CA ILE A 72 -9.79 10.54 5.07
C ILE A 72 -8.96 9.77 6.10
N ILE A 73 -7.85 9.18 5.65
CA ILE A 73 -6.87 8.52 6.50
C ILE A 73 -5.58 9.33 6.46
N LYS A 74 -4.94 9.50 7.61
CA LYS A 74 -3.66 10.20 7.73
C LYS A 74 -2.59 9.25 8.20
N ILE A 75 -1.57 9.02 7.37
CA ILE A 75 -0.35 8.32 7.77
C ILE A 75 0.63 9.39 8.26
N THR A 76 1.03 9.31 9.53
CA THR A 76 1.92 10.29 10.15
C THR A 76 3.27 9.64 10.42
N GLY A 77 4.34 10.18 9.85
CA GLY A 77 5.69 9.73 10.14
C GLY A 77 6.26 10.34 11.42
N MET A 78 7.15 9.62 12.08
CA MET A 78 7.92 10.13 13.22
C MET A 78 9.23 10.75 12.73
N LYS A 79 9.70 11.79 13.43
CA LYS A 79 10.90 12.53 13.02
C LYS A 79 12.13 11.61 13.10
N GLY A 80 12.82 11.45 11.97
CA GLY A 80 14.03 10.61 11.87
C GLY A 80 13.75 9.12 11.72
N GLU A 81 12.47 8.73 11.65
CA GLU A 81 12.03 7.36 11.46
C GLU A 81 11.65 7.09 9.99
N TYR A 82 11.66 5.81 9.64
CA TYR A 82 11.36 5.33 8.30
C TYR A 82 10.22 4.30 8.37
N PHE A 83 9.45 4.19 7.29
CA PHE A 83 8.48 3.13 7.10
C PHE A 83 9.17 1.89 6.54
N ASP A 84 8.92 0.69 7.11
CA ASP A 84 9.34 -0.57 6.48
C ASP A 84 8.36 -0.87 5.35
N VAL A 85 8.86 -0.76 4.11
CA VAL A 85 8.06 -0.98 2.91
C VAL A 85 8.51 -2.26 2.25
N SER A 86 7.57 -3.18 2.05
CA SER A 86 7.81 -4.42 1.32
C SER A 86 6.92 -4.53 0.09
N ILE A 87 7.52 -4.94 -1.02
CA ILE A 87 6.83 -5.11 -2.30
C ILE A 87 7.02 -6.54 -2.76
N ALA A 88 5.92 -7.19 -3.12
CA ALA A 88 5.92 -8.57 -3.57
C ALA A 88 4.80 -8.81 -4.61
N PRO A 89 4.98 -9.77 -5.53
CA PRO A 89 3.88 -10.24 -6.37
C PRO A 89 2.69 -10.70 -5.54
N THR A 90 1.46 -10.50 -6.04
CA THR A 90 0.29 -11.10 -5.39
C THR A 90 0.36 -12.62 -5.51
N LYS A 91 0.19 -13.33 -4.40
CA LYS A 91 0.10 -14.80 -4.40
C LYS A 91 -1.35 -15.24 -4.39
N PHE A 92 -1.70 -16.18 -5.25
CA PHE A 92 -3.02 -16.81 -5.27
C PHE A 92 -2.88 -18.33 -5.28
N LYS A 93 -3.93 -19.00 -4.84
CA LYS A 93 -4.01 -20.45 -4.83
C LYS A 93 -4.93 -20.89 -5.96
N GLU A 94 -4.38 -21.59 -6.93
CA GLU A 94 -5.20 -22.18 -8.00
C GLU A 94 -5.85 -23.47 -7.47
N ILE A 95 -7.18 -23.51 -7.43
CA ILE A 95 -7.94 -24.70 -7.01
C ILE A 95 -8.39 -25.42 -8.29
N LYS A 96 -7.71 -26.52 -8.64
CA LYS A 96 -8.14 -27.40 -9.74
C LYS A 96 -8.99 -28.54 -9.19
N SER A 97 -10.07 -28.88 -9.89
CA SER A 97 -11.06 -29.88 -9.46
C SER A 97 -10.54 -31.32 -9.36
N ASN A 98 -9.34 -31.62 -9.86
CA ASN A 98 -8.76 -32.96 -9.83
C ASN A 98 -7.84 -33.15 -8.61
N SER A 99 -8.18 -34.15 -7.78
CA SER A 99 -7.58 -34.48 -6.47
C SER A 99 -6.07 -34.79 -6.46
N LEU A 100 -5.42 -34.88 -7.63
CA LEU A 100 -4.02 -35.27 -7.78
C LEU A 100 -3.06 -34.08 -7.94
N TYR A 101 -3.56 -32.86 -8.17
CA TYR A 101 -2.72 -31.68 -8.28
C TYR A 101 -2.78 -30.88 -6.97
N LEU A 102 -1.74 -31.03 -6.15
CA LEU A 102 -1.53 -30.22 -4.94
C LEU A 102 -1.64 -28.73 -5.28
N ASN A 103 -2.70 -28.06 -4.83
CA ASN A 103 -2.71 -26.72 -4.24
C ASN A 103 -1.43 -25.86 -4.46
N GLN A 104 -1.10 -25.51 -5.71
CA GLN A 104 0.10 -24.72 -6.00
C GLN A 104 -0.18 -23.24 -5.72
N ILE A 105 0.72 -22.60 -4.97
CA ILE A 105 0.72 -21.15 -4.80
C ILE A 105 1.39 -20.57 -6.05
N GLN A 106 0.67 -19.72 -6.77
CA GLN A 106 1.18 -19.02 -7.95
C GLN A 106 1.32 -17.53 -7.67
N GLU A 107 2.24 -16.90 -8.39
CA GLU A 107 2.47 -15.46 -8.34
C GLU A 107 1.78 -14.78 -9.52
N SER A 108 1.08 -13.68 -9.23
CA SER A 108 0.43 -12.85 -10.24
C SER A 108 1.48 -12.12 -11.06
N LYS A 109 1.31 -12.16 -12.38
CA LYS A 109 2.12 -11.40 -13.33
C LYS A 109 1.55 -10.02 -13.61
N THR A 110 0.35 -9.72 -13.11
CA THR A 110 -0.40 -8.50 -13.43
C THR A 110 -0.74 -7.67 -12.20
N GLU A 111 -0.43 -8.16 -11.00
CA GLU A 111 -0.75 -7.49 -9.75
C GLU A 111 0.36 -7.71 -8.72
N CYS A 112 0.67 -6.67 -7.97
CA CYS A 112 1.60 -6.73 -6.86
C CYS A 112 1.02 -6.04 -5.62
N LYS A 113 1.63 -6.34 -4.47
CA LYS A 113 1.28 -5.76 -3.18
C LYS A 113 2.45 -4.95 -2.63
N LEU A 114 2.17 -3.71 -2.26
CA LEU A 114 3.03 -2.88 -1.44
C LEU A 114 2.47 -2.91 -0.01
N ARG A 115 3.31 -3.24 0.97
CA ARG A 115 2.94 -3.25 2.39
C ARG A 115 3.75 -2.21 3.12
N ILE A 116 3.09 -1.47 3.99
CA ILE A 116 3.73 -0.62 4.99
C ILE A 116 3.58 -1.33 6.33
N ASP A 117 4.72 -1.59 6.96
CA ASP A 117 4.80 -2.35 8.21
C ASP A 117 4.01 -3.67 8.09
N GLU A 118 3.15 -3.99 9.06
CA GLU A 118 2.31 -5.20 9.03
C GLU A 118 0.82 -4.93 8.77
N ASN A 119 0.39 -3.67 8.85
CA ASN A 119 -1.02 -3.33 9.01
C ASN A 119 -1.66 -2.76 7.74
N ILE A 120 -0.88 -2.19 6.83
CA ILE A 120 -1.39 -1.52 5.62
C ILE A 120 -0.88 -2.23 4.38
N ILE A 121 -1.81 -2.61 3.50
CA ILE A 121 -1.53 -3.30 2.25
C ILE A 121 -2.19 -2.53 1.11
N PHE A 122 -1.38 -2.10 0.14
CA PHE A 122 -1.84 -1.58 -1.13
C PHE A 122 -1.74 -2.67 -2.18
N THR A 123 -2.78 -2.81 -2.98
CA THR A 123 -2.82 -3.71 -4.14
C THR A 123 -2.78 -2.85 -5.40
N ILE A 124 -1.72 -3.05 -6.18
CA ILE A 124 -1.42 -2.26 -7.37
C ILE A 124 -1.68 -3.16 -8.58
N PRO A 125 -2.54 -2.76 -9.53
CA PRO A 125 -2.89 -3.54 -10.72
C PRO A 125 -1.78 -3.48 -11.79
N LYS A 126 -0.55 -3.81 -11.38
CA LYS A 126 0.64 -3.85 -12.23
C LYS A 126 1.59 -4.94 -11.78
N SER A 127 2.42 -5.42 -12.71
CA SER A 127 3.41 -6.46 -12.43
C SER A 127 4.43 -5.98 -11.41
N TYR A 128 4.94 -6.91 -10.60
CA TYR A 128 6.02 -6.62 -9.65
C TYR A 128 7.21 -5.97 -10.37
N ASP A 129 7.68 -6.59 -11.46
CA ASP A 129 8.88 -6.15 -12.21
C ASP A 129 8.77 -4.74 -12.78
N ASP A 130 7.56 -4.28 -13.08
CA ASP A 130 7.35 -2.91 -13.53
C ASP A 130 7.36 -1.92 -12.36
N ILE A 131 6.74 -2.28 -11.23
CA ILE A 131 6.70 -1.41 -10.05
C ILE A 131 8.08 -1.23 -9.42
N ILE A 132 8.90 -2.29 -9.33
CA ILE A 132 10.26 -2.14 -8.81
C ILE A 132 11.17 -1.25 -9.68
N LYS A 133 10.89 -1.07 -10.97
CA LYS A 133 11.65 -0.11 -11.81
C LYS A 133 11.32 1.35 -11.49
N LEU A 134 10.13 1.61 -10.93
CA LEU A 134 9.69 2.94 -10.53
C LEU A 134 10.28 3.37 -9.17
N ILE A 135 10.78 2.40 -8.41
CA ILE A 135 11.34 2.60 -7.07
C ILE A 135 12.85 2.55 -7.20
N LYS A 136 13.47 3.74 -7.22
CA LYS A 136 14.93 3.92 -7.25
C LYS A 136 15.48 4.10 -5.85
#